data_AF-A0A7C5PFF8-F1
#
_entry.id   AF-A0A7C5PFF8-F1
#
_cell.length_a   1.000
_cell.length_b   1.000
_cell.length_c   1.000
_cell.angle_alpha   90.00
_cell.angle_beta   90.00
_cell.angle_gamma   90.00
#
_symmetry.space_group_name_H-M   'P 1'
#
loop_
_entity.id
_entity.type
_entity.pdbx_description
1 polymer ?
#
loop_
_entity_poly.entity_id
_entity_poly.type
_entity_poly.pdbx_seq_one_letter_code
_entity_poly.pdbx_strand_id
1 'polypeptide(L)'
;FAALVFLASGTLGIISFGSEKLLNPPIQIGEGAVFLPMLSGLFGASTLIISMFSRRELPPQGETDYTLPPKRLIRGIFFGSTAGSLVAWFPGVSSAVATIIARLAIPNEYEESESEFIVSLSGANTSNAIFTLTALYIIGRTRSGAVAAIDQILTINQETMLLLFTIISLTALISYPTTILIGKKALKLFEHINYTHFLSSVLILLLSMVILFTGTTGLVIFATAIPIGMLPHYLGVRKSHLMGCILLPVTLYLLG
;
A
#
# COMPACT_ATOMS: atom_id res chain seq x y z
N PHE A 1 -15.90 12.94 11.34
CA PHE A 1 -15.75 12.27 10.03
C PHE A 1 -14.74 11.13 10.03
N ALA A 2 -13.55 11.25 10.62
CA ALA A 2 -12.54 10.18 10.64
C ALA A 2 -13.06 8.85 11.25
N ALA A 3 -13.74 8.90 12.39
CA ALA A 3 -14.35 7.71 13.01
C ALA A 3 -15.41 7.05 12.12
N LEU A 4 -16.24 7.85 11.42
CA LEU A 4 -17.24 7.34 10.48
C LEU A 4 -16.57 6.59 9.33
N VAL A 5 -15.52 7.16 8.73
CA VAL A 5 -14.76 6.49 7.66
C VAL A 5 -14.13 5.18 8.16
N PHE A 6 -13.54 5.21 9.34
CA PHE A 6 -12.93 4.03 9.96
C PHE A 6 -13.96 2.92 10.25
N LEU A 7 -15.13 3.27 10.77
CA LEU A 7 -16.20 2.30 11.05
C LEU A 7 -16.87 1.80 9.77
N ALA A 8 -17.06 2.65 8.76
CA ALA A 8 -17.62 2.26 7.48
C ALA A 8 -16.69 1.29 6.73
N SER A 9 -15.38 1.57 6.69
CA SER A 9 -14.43 0.64 6.09
C SER A 9 -14.25 -0.62 6.95
N GLY A 10 -14.29 -0.49 8.28
CA GLY A 10 -14.21 -1.62 9.22
C GLY A 10 -15.37 -2.59 9.10
N THR A 11 -16.60 -2.08 9.00
CA THR A 11 -17.81 -2.89 8.76
C THR A 11 -17.75 -3.61 7.41
N LEU A 12 -17.33 -2.91 6.35
CA LEU A 12 -17.03 -3.56 5.07
C LEU A 12 -16.00 -4.67 5.24
N GLY A 13 -14.92 -4.44 6.00
CA GLY A 13 -13.91 -5.44 6.33
C GLY A 13 -14.51 -6.69 6.96
N ILE A 14 -15.31 -6.54 8.02
CA ILE A 14 -15.98 -7.66 8.70
C ILE A 14 -16.84 -8.47 7.72
N ILE A 15 -17.66 -7.79 6.92
CA ILE A 15 -18.53 -8.44 5.93
C ILE A 15 -17.68 -9.18 4.88
N SER A 16 -16.64 -8.52 4.40
CA SER A 16 -15.79 -9.04 3.34
C SER A 16 -15.09 -10.33 3.80
N PHE A 17 -14.43 -10.33 4.97
CA PHE A 17 -13.80 -11.53 5.53
C PHE A 17 -14.83 -12.62 5.88
N GLY A 18 -16.01 -12.26 6.40
CA GLY A 18 -17.10 -13.21 6.64
C GLY A 18 -17.64 -13.89 5.37
N SER A 19 -17.52 -13.20 4.23
CA SER A 19 -17.97 -13.68 2.91
C SER A 19 -16.91 -14.43 2.11
N GLU A 20 -15.72 -14.68 2.66
CA GLU A 20 -14.60 -15.32 1.95
C GLU A 20 -14.98 -16.69 1.37
N LYS A 21 -15.76 -17.48 2.10
CA LYS A 21 -16.26 -18.79 1.65
C LYS A 21 -17.24 -18.71 0.46
N LEU A 22 -17.80 -17.54 0.19
CA LEU A 22 -18.73 -17.29 -0.90
C LEU A 22 -18.01 -16.80 -2.17
N LEU A 23 -16.69 -16.62 -2.12
CA LEU A 23 -15.89 -16.30 -3.31
C LEU A 23 -15.91 -17.49 -4.26
N ASN A 24 -16.23 -17.22 -5.53
CA ASN A 24 -16.30 -18.23 -6.58
C ASN A 24 -15.44 -17.78 -7.78
N PRO A 25 -14.11 -17.88 -7.68
CA PRO A 25 -13.22 -17.39 -8.70
C PRO A 25 -13.25 -18.29 -9.95
N PRO A 26 -13.44 -17.72 -11.15
CA PRO A 26 -13.23 -18.43 -12.41
C PRO A 26 -11.83 -19.01 -12.56
N ILE A 27 -10.80 -18.32 -12.04
CA ILE A 27 -9.40 -18.75 -12.07
C ILE A 27 -8.95 -19.09 -10.64
N GLN A 28 -8.67 -20.37 -10.39
CA GLN A 28 -8.25 -20.88 -9.08
C GLN A 28 -6.72 -20.92 -8.97
N ILE A 29 -6.09 -19.74 -8.94
CA ILE A 29 -4.64 -19.62 -8.68
C ILE A 29 -4.48 -18.99 -7.30
N GLY A 30 -4.01 -19.78 -6.33
CA GLY A 30 -3.90 -19.38 -4.93
C GLY A 30 -5.23 -19.36 -4.19
N GLU A 31 -5.19 -18.94 -2.94
CA GLU A 31 -6.42 -18.68 -2.16
C GLU A 31 -7.04 -17.37 -2.64
N GLY A 32 -8.33 -17.42 -3.02
CA GLY A 32 -9.08 -16.24 -3.45
C GLY A 32 -9.15 -15.24 -2.31
N ALA A 33 -8.23 -14.28 -2.28
CA ALA A 33 -8.12 -13.35 -1.19
C ALA A 33 -9.14 -12.22 -1.33
N VAL A 34 -10.02 -12.10 -0.33
CA VAL A 34 -10.96 -10.97 -0.16
C VAL A 34 -10.27 -9.60 -0.26
N PHE A 35 -8.97 -9.55 0.04
CA PHE A 35 -8.14 -8.36 -0.07
C PHE A 35 -8.16 -7.72 -1.46
N LEU A 36 -8.19 -8.51 -2.54
CA LEU A 36 -8.13 -7.97 -3.90
C LEU A 36 -9.32 -7.03 -4.19
N PRO A 37 -10.60 -7.47 -4.14
CA PRO A 37 -11.75 -6.59 -4.40
C PRO A 37 -11.88 -5.48 -3.36
N MET A 38 -11.63 -5.76 -2.08
CA MET A 38 -11.78 -4.77 -1.02
C MET A 38 -10.76 -3.63 -1.14
N LEU A 39 -9.46 -3.95 -1.24
CA LEU A 39 -8.39 -2.95 -1.27
C LEU A 39 -8.34 -2.22 -2.62
N SER A 40 -8.53 -2.94 -3.73
CA SER A 40 -8.58 -2.31 -5.05
C SER A 40 -9.79 -1.37 -5.17
N GLY A 41 -10.94 -1.69 -4.58
CA GLY A 41 -12.10 -0.79 -4.53
C GLY A 41 -11.88 0.42 -3.62
N LEU A 42 -11.44 0.20 -2.38
CA LEU A 42 -11.25 1.25 -1.38
C LEU A 42 -10.16 2.26 -1.77
N PHE A 43 -9.05 1.81 -2.35
CA PHE A 43 -7.88 2.65 -2.62
C PHE A 43 -7.60 2.87 -4.10
N GLY A 44 -7.75 1.85 -4.94
CA GLY A 44 -7.44 1.93 -6.37
C GLY A 44 -8.55 2.63 -7.16
N ALA A 45 -9.65 1.93 -7.37
CA ALA A 45 -10.79 2.35 -8.17
C ALA A 45 -11.41 3.66 -7.67
N SER A 46 -11.58 3.83 -6.35
CA SER A 46 -12.03 5.10 -5.77
C SER A 46 -11.17 6.29 -6.21
N THR A 47 -9.85 6.14 -6.21
CA THR A 47 -8.90 7.19 -6.64
C THR A 47 -8.97 7.42 -8.14
N LEU A 48 -9.02 6.35 -8.94
CA LEU A 48 -9.13 6.46 -10.40
C LEU A 48 -10.40 7.21 -10.79
N ILE A 49 -11.54 6.85 -10.19
CA ILE A 49 -12.84 7.46 -10.44
C ILE A 49 -12.84 8.95 -10.04
N ILE A 50 -12.31 9.29 -8.86
CA ILE A 50 -12.14 10.70 -8.44
C ILE A 50 -11.29 11.46 -9.45
N SER A 51 -10.17 10.89 -9.91
CA SER A 51 -9.29 11.52 -10.89
C SER A 51 -9.97 11.73 -12.24
N MET A 52 -10.79 10.78 -12.69
CA MET A 52 -11.59 10.90 -13.93
C MET A 52 -12.61 12.04 -13.83
N PHE A 53 -13.32 12.15 -12.70
CA PHE A 53 -14.30 13.22 -12.50
C PHE A 53 -13.65 14.60 -12.31
N SER A 54 -12.46 14.65 -11.72
CA SER A 54 -11.75 15.90 -11.47
C SER A 54 -11.12 16.52 -12.72
N ARG A 55 -11.08 15.80 -13.86
CA ARG A 55 -10.54 16.22 -15.16
C ARG A 55 -9.23 17.03 -15.06
N ARG A 56 -8.33 16.66 -14.14
CA ARG A 56 -7.05 17.34 -14.05
C ARG A 56 -6.18 16.88 -15.21
N GLU A 57 -5.68 17.83 -15.97
CA GLU A 57 -4.61 17.59 -16.93
C GLU A 57 -3.33 17.24 -16.17
N LEU A 58 -2.53 16.35 -16.75
CA LEU A 58 -1.24 16.03 -16.19
C LEU A 58 -0.37 17.29 -16.26
N PRO A 59 0.18 17.80 -15.15
CA PRO A 59 1.03 18.97 -15.20
C PRO A 59 2.29 18.67 -16.03
N PRO A 60 2.89 19.68 -16.68
CA PRO A 60 4.09 19.50 -17.48
C PRO A 60 5.18 18.85 -16.62
N GLN A 61 5.72 17.74 -17.11
CA GLN A 61 6.73 16.96 -16.43
C GLN A 61 8.11 17.37 -16.95
N GLY A 62 9.10 17.55 -16.06
CA GLY A 62 10.45 17.93 -16.44
C GLY A 62 11.48 17.36 -15.48
N GLU A 63 12.73 17.25 -15.92
CA GLU A 63 13.82 16.89 -15.02
C GLU A 63 14.09 18.07 -14.08
N THR A 64 13.99 17.82 -12.78
CA THR A 64 14.33 18.81 -11.74
C THR A 64 15.61 18.38 -11.04
N ASP A 65 16.57 19.29 -10.93
CA ASP A 65 17.76 19.12 -10.07
C ASP A 65 17.38 19.39 -8.61
N TYR A 66 16.52 18.53 -8.08
CA TYR A 66 16.04 18.66 -6.70
C TYR A 66 16.91 17.82 -5.76
N THR A 67 17.57 18.47 -4.82
CA THR A 67 18.37 17.82 -3.78
C THR A 67 17.91 18.25 -2.39
N LEU A 68 17.66 17.27 -1.52
CA LEU A 68 17.33 17.54 -0.12
C LEU A 68 18.60 17.90 0.66
N PRO A 69 18.54 18.86 1.60
CA PRO A 69 19.66 19.12 2.48
C PRO A 69 19.95 17.89 3.35
N PRO A 70 21.23 17.59 3.65
CA PRO A 70 21.65 16.34 4.28
C PRO A 70 21.01 16.12 5.65
N LYS A 71 20.75 17.19 6.41
CA LYS A 71 20.06 17.12 7.71
C LYS A 71 18.62 16.60 7.57
N ARG A 72 17.88 17.05 6.55
CA ARG A 72 16.51 16.58 6.28
C ARG A 72 16.51 15.16 5.73
N LEU A 73 17.47 14.83 4.87
CA LEU A 73 17.68 13.46 4.38
C LEU A 73 17.88 12.49 5.56
N ILE A 74 18.84 12.77 6.45
CA ILE A 74 19.13 11.91 7.61
C ILE A 74 17.93 11.82 8.55
N ARG A 75 17.25 12.95 8.81
CA ARG A 75 16.04 12.99 9.64
C ARG A 75 14.93 12.11 9.06
N GLY A 76 14.67 12.25 7.76
CA GLY A 76 13.68 11.46 7.04
C GLY A 76 14.00 9.96 7.11
N ILE A 77 15.26 9.58 6.86
CA ILE A 77 15.74 8.20 6.98
C ILE A 77 15.53 7.68 8.40
N PHE A 78 15.93 8.44 9.42
CA PHE A 78 15.87 8.01 10.81
C PHE A 78 14.43 7.76 11.28
N PHE A 79 13.55 8.76 11.14
CA PHE A 79 12.16 8.62 11.57
C PHE A 79 11.38 7.62 10.73
N GLY A 80 11.64 7.57 9.42
CA GLY A 80 11.05 6.56 8.54
C GLY A 80 11.44 5.14 8.95
N SER A 81 12.74 4.90 9.10
CA SER A 81 13.26 3.55 9.42
C SER A 81 12.85 3.09 10.81
N THR A 82 12.83 3.98 11.81
CA THR A 82 12.39 3.66 13.17
C THR A 82 10.89 3.41 13.25
N ALA A 83 10.07 4.23 12.60
CA ALA A 83 8.64 3.97 12.55
C ALA A 83 8.34 2.66 11.79
N GLY A 84 9.04 2.41 10.68
CA GLY A 84 8.91 1.19 9.89
C GLY A 84 9.30 -0.06 10.68
N SER A 85 10.38 -0.01 11.45
CA SER A 85 10.81 -1.13 12.29
C SER A 85 9.80 -1.42 13.39
N LEU A 86 9.25 -0.38 14.05
CA LEU A 86 8.24 -0.55 15.10
C LEU A 86 6.93 -1.13 14.56
N VAL A 87 6.47 -0.61 13.43
CA VAL A 87 5.19 -1.03 12.82
C VAL A 87 5.24 -2.46 12.28
N ALA A 88 6.40 -2.91 11.80
CA ALA A 88 6.58 -4.27 11.26
C ALA A 88 6.18 -5.39 12.23
N TRP A 89 6.16 -5.13 13.54
CA TRP A 89 5.79 -6.10 14.56
C TRP A 89 4.27 -6.25 14.75
N PHE A 90 3.49 -5.27 14.31
CA PHE A 90 2.04 -5.24 14.54
C PHE A 90 1.26 -5.83 13.35
N PRO A 91 0.30 -6.75 13.58
CA PRO A 91 -0.57 -7.24 12.53
C PRO A 91 -1.46 -6.12 11.97
N GLY A 92 -1.68 -6.12 10.65
CA GLY A 92 -2.59 -5.19 10.00
C GLY A 92 -2.12 -3.74 9.94
N VAL A 93 -0.89 -3.44 10.37
CA VAL A 93 -0.30 -2.10 10.28
C VAL A 93 0.72 -2.10 9.14
N SER A 94 0.50 -1.24 8.14
CA SER A 94 1.39 -1.13 6.97
C SER A 94 2.44 -0.03 7.14
N SER A 95 3.46 -0.07 6.30
CA SER A 95 4.48 0.98 6.22
C SER A 95 3.89 2.38 6.00
N ALA A 96 2.72 2.50 5.35
CA ALA A 96 2.04 3.79 5.20
C ALA A 96 1.63 4.40 6.56
N VAL A 97 1.20 3.57 7.52
CA VAL A 97 0.90 4.03 8.89
C VAL A 97 2.21 4.43 9.59
N ALA A 98 3.29 3.66 9.40
CA ALA A 98 4.60 4.00 9.90
C ALA A 98 5.08 5.38 9.40
N THR A 99 4.92 5.67 8.11
CA THR A 99 5.30 6.97 7.55
C THR A 99 4.45 8.12 8.09
N ILE A 100 3.16 7.87 8.40
CA ILE A 100 2.33 8.86 9.07
C ILE A 100 2.84 9.15 10.48
N ILE A 101 3.23 8.12 11.22
CA ILE A 101 3.85 8.27 12.56
C ILE A 101 5.16 9.04 12.44
N ALA A 102 6.02 8.68 11.49
CA ALA A 102 7.27 9.39 11.21
C ALA A 102 7.01 10.88 10.90
N ARG A 103 5.96 11.17 10.11
CA ARG A 103 5.58 12.54 9.77
C ARG A 103 5.15 13.37 10.99
N LEU A 104 4.58 12.76 12.03
CA LEU A 104 4.26 13.50 13.27
C LEU A 104 5.52 14.03 13.97
N ALA A 105 6.68 13.40 13.74
CA ALA A 105 7.96 13.86 14.26
C ALA A 105 8.69 14.86 13.33
N ILE A 106 8.14 15.14 12.14
CA ILE A 106 8.72 16.07 11.16
C ILE A 106 7.92 17.39 11.18
N PRO A 107 8.56 18.54 11.39
CA PRO A 107 7.90 19.85 11.36
C PRO A 107 7.25 20.14 9.98
N ASN A 108 5.99 20.59 9.96
CA ASN A 108 5.20 20.87 8.74
C ASN A 108 5.49 22.26 8.10
N GLU A 109 6.67 22.83 8.31
CA GLU A 109 6.91 24.26 8.05
C GLU A 109 7.29 24.60 6.60
N TYR A 110 7.53 23.64 5.70
CA TYR A 110 8.15 23.91 4.39
C TYR A 110 7.59 23.06 3.24
N GLU A 111 7.60 23.61 2.02
CA GLU A 111 7.28 22.92 0.75
C GLU A 111 8.13 21.66 0.54
N GLU A 112 9.37 21.65 1.02
CA GLU A 112 10.27 20.49 0.98
C GLU A 112 9.82 19.31 1.87
N SER A 113 8.74 19.46 2.65
CA SER A 113 8.15 18.40 3.47
C SER A 113 7.71 17.20 2.64
N GLU A 114 7.31 17.40 1.37
CA GLU A 114 6.89 16.31 0.49
C GLU A 114 8.06 15.39 0.11
N SER A 115 9.20 15.96 -0.24
CA SER A 115 10.42 15.21 -0.56
C SER A 115 10.97 14.48 0.67
N GLU A 116 10.97 15.14 1.84
CA GLU A 116 11.35 14.49 3.09
C GLU A 116 10.40 13.34 3.46
N PHE A 117 9.11 13.49 3.19
CA PHE A 117 8.12 12.43 3.36
C PHE A 117 8.40 11.23 2.46
N ILE A 118 8.80 11.44 1.20
CA ILE A 118 9.20 10.36 0.27
C ILE A 118 10.42 9.60 0.82
N VAL A 119 11.40 10.31 1.37
CA VAL A 119 12.56 9.69 2.01
C VAL A 119 12.13 8.85 3.23
N SER A 120 11.27 9.39 4.10
CA SER A 120 10.74 8.65 5.25
C SER A 120 9.92 7.42 4.85
N LEU A 121 9.12 7.52 3.78
CA LEU A 121 8.36 6.40 3.24
C LEU A 121 9.30 5.29 2.75
N SER A 122 10.38 5.67 2.08
CA SER A 122 11.39 4.75 1.58
C SER A 122 12.13 4.05 2.73
N GLY A 123 12.57 4.81 3.75
CA GLY A 123 13.17 4.24 4.96
C GLY A 123 12.22 3.31 5.72
N ALA A 124 10.94 3.68 5.82
CA ALA A 124 9.92 2.85 6.45
C ALA A 124 9.69 1.53 5.68
N ASN A 125 9.62 1.57 4.35
CA ASN A 125 9.45 0.39 3.51
C ASN A 125 10.65 -0.57 3.62
N THR A 126 11.88 -0.06 3.51
CA THR A 126 13.09 -0.88 3.59
C THR A 126 13.25 -1.50 4.97
N SER A 127 13.05 -0.72 6.03
CA SER A 127 13.06 -1.22 7.40
C SER A 127 11.96 -2.28 7.61
N ASN A 128 10.74 -2.02 7.15
CA ASN A 128 9.65 -2.97 7.25
C ASN A 128 9.96 -4.30 6.53
N ALA A 129 10.61 -4.28 5.36
CA ALA A 129 11.01 -5.51 4.67
C ALA A 129 11.97 -6.39 5.53
N ILE A 130 12.95 -5.76 6.19
CA ILE A 130 13.89 -6.45 7.08
C ILE A 130 13.16 -6.97 8.31
N PHE A 131 12.42 -6.11 9.03
CA PHE A 131 11.82 -6.46 10.31
C PHE A 131 10.63 -7.42 10.17
N THR A 132 9.87 -7.38 9.08
CA THR A 132 8.80 -8.37 8.84
C THR A 132 9.37 -9.76 8.55
N LEU A 133 10.52 -9.85 7.89
CA LEU A 133 11.23 -11.12 7.72
C LEU A 133 11.80 -11.63 9.05
N THR A 134 12.41 -10.74 9.85
CA THR A 134 12.85 -11.07 11.21
C THR A 134 11.69 -11.54 12.09
N ALA A 135 10.54 -10.88 12.00
CA ALA A 135 9.34 -11.29 12.72
C ALA A 135 8.85 -12.67 12.28
N LEU A 136 8.93 -13.02 11.00
CA LEU A 136 8.63 -14.38 10.54
C LEU A 136 9.59 -15.40 11.17
N TYR A 137 10.89 -15.12 11.18
CA TYR A 137 11.89 -16.04 11.76
C TYR A 137 11.73 -16.25 13.27
N ILE A 138 11.46 -15.17 14.02
CA ILE A 138 11.39 -15.22 15.50
C ILE A 138 10.01 -15.64 16.00
N ILE A 139 8.95 -15.06 15.43
CA ILE A 139 7.56 -15.21 15.91
C ILE A 139 6.83 -16.33 15.16
N GLY A 140 7.32 -16.74 13.98
CA GLY A 140 6.65 -17.74 13.14
C GLY A 140 5.35 -17.23 12.53
N ARG A 141 5.19 -15.91 12.39
CA ARG A 141 3.97 -15.28 11.87
C ARG A 141 4.28 -14.25 10.80
N THR A 142 3.53 -14.30 9.71
CA THR A 142 3.66 -13.38 8.58
C THR A 142 3.06 -12.02 8.93
N ARG A 143 3.70 -10.96 8.43
CA ARG A 143 3.29 -9.55 8.68
C ARG A 143 3.11 -8.73 7.40
N SER A 144 3.45 -9.30 6.25
CA SER A 144 3.23 -8.70 4.93
C SER A 144 2.90 -9.79 3.92
N GLY A 145 2.21 -9.43 2.83
CA GLY A 145 1.87 -10.39 1.78
C GLY A 145 3.10 -11.01 1.10
N ALA A 146 4.17 -10.24 0.92
CA ALA A 146 5.42 -10.75 0.35
C ALA A 146 6.08 -11.80 1.26
N VAL A 147 6.13 -11.54 2.57
CA VAL A 147 6.67 -12.50 3.55
C VAL A 147 5.76 -13.73 3.67
N ALA A 148 4.44 -13.58 3.51
CA ALA A 148 3.51 -14.71 3.44
C ALA A 148 3.74 -15.60 2.22
N ALA A 149 4.04 -15.01 1.06
CA ALA A 149 4.41 -15.79 -0.12
C ALA A 149 5.74 -16.53 0.08
N ILE A 150 6.73 -15.90 0.73
CA ILE A 150 8.00 -16.57 1.08
C ILE A 150 7.75 -17.75 2.01
N ASP A 151 6.94 -17.58 3.06
CA ASP A 151 6.59 -18.62 4.04
C ASP A 151 5.93 -19.87 3.39
N GLN A 152 5.21 -19.68 2.29
CA GLN A 152 4.60 -20.77 1.52
C GLN A 152 5.59 -21.55 0.64
N ILE A 153 6.73 -20.95 0.26
CA ILE A 153 7.65 -21.50 -0.73
C ILE A 153 8.96 -21.97 -0.08
N LEU A 154 9.37 -21.35 1.02
CA LEU A 154 10.65 -21.55 1.68
C LEU A 154 10.48 -21.71 3.19
N THR A 155 11.20 -22.67 3.76
CA THR A 155 11.41 -22.75 5.20
C THR A 155 12.51 -21.79 5.62
N ILE A 156 12.24 -20.93 6.60
CA ILE A 156 13.21 -19.93 7.05
C ILE A 156 14.18 -20.55 8.05
N ASN A 157 15.34 -20.96 7.56
CA ASN A 157 16.52 -21.29 8.35
C ASN A 157 17.52 -20.12 8.36
N GLN A 158 18.60 -20.26 9.13
CA GLN A 158 19.65 -19.23 9.24
C GLN A 158 20.29 -18.90 7.88
N GLU A 159 20.53 -19.90 7.03
CA GLU A 159 21.13 -19.71 5.70
C GLU A 159 20.20 -18.95 4.74
N THR A 160 18.93 -19.36 4.67
CA THR A 160 17.92 -18.68 3.84
C THR A 160 17.64 -17.27 4.33
N MET A 161 17.70 -17.02 5.64
CA MET A 161 17.55 -15.69 6.21
C MET A 161 18.71 -14.77 5.80
N LEU A 162 19.96 -15.26 5.87
CA LEU A 162 21.13 -14.52 5.40
C LEU A 162 21.06 -14.22 3.90
N LEU A 163 20.62 -15.20 3.10
CA LEU A 163 20.38 -15.02 1.67
C LEU A 163 19.34 -13.92 1.41
N LEU A 164 18.20 -13.97 2.09
CA LEU A 164 17.13 -12.98 1.92
C LEU A 164 17.56 -11.57 2.35
N PHE A 165 18.34 -11.42 3.43
CA PHE A 165 18.91 -10.12 3.80
C PHE A 165 19.91 -9.61 2.75
N THR A 166 20.70 -10.50 2.16
CA THR A 166 21.61 -10.14 1.07
C THR A 166 20.82 -9.66 -0.15
N ILE A 167 19.73 -10.34 -0.49
CA ILE A 167 18.82 -9.94 -1.58
C ILE A 167 18.16 -8.59 -1.27
N ILE A 168 17.66 -8.37 -0.05
CA ILE A 168 17.08 -7.09 0.36
C ILE A 168 18.10 -5.95 0.24
N SER A 169 19.34 -6.16 0.68
CA SER A 169 20.42 -5.16 0.56
C SER A 169 20.76 -4.86 -0.90
N LEU A 170 20.92 -5.90 -1.74
CA LEU A 170 21.22 -5.74 -3.15
C LEU A 170 20.08 -5.05 -3.91
N THR A 171 18.83 -5.45 -3.65
CA THR A 171 17.65 -4.81 -4.26
C THR A 171 17.50 -3.36 -3.82
N ALA A 172 17.79 -3.02 -2.57
CA ALA A 172 17.80 -1.63 -2.11
C ALA A 172 18.82 -0.78 -2.88
N LEU A 173 20.05 -1.29 -3.09
CA LEU A 173 21.09 -0.60 -3.87
C LEU A 173 20.70 -0.40 -5.34
N ILE A 174 20.12 -1.42 -5.96
CA ILE A 174 19.71 -1.39 -7.37
C ILE A 174 18.43 -0.54 -7.55
N SER A 175 17.57 -0.44 -6.54
CA SER A 175 16.27 0.23 -6.64
C SER A 175 16.37 1.69 -7.07
N TYR A 176 17.35 2.44 -6.55
CA TYR A 176 17.52 3.87 -6.85
C TYR A 176 17.82 4.14 -8.34
N PRO A 177 18.90 3.59 -8.94
CA PRO A 177 19.16 3.82 -10.36
C PRO A 177 18.04 3.27 -11.24
N THR A 178 17.45 2.12 -10.90
CA THR A 178 16.33 1.56 -11.67
C THR A 178 15.09 2.46 -11.61
N THR A 179 14.78 3.05 -10.45
CA THR A 179 13.67 3.99 -10.29
C THR A 179 13.86 5.24 -11.15
N ILE A 180 15.07 5.80 -11.20
CA ILE A 180 15.37 6.96 -12.05
C ILE A 180 15.23 6.61 -13.53
N LEU A 181 15.81 5.48 -13.96
CA LEU A 181 15.76 5.04 -15.36
C LEU A 181 14.32 4.78 -15.84
N ILE A 182 13.53 4.07 -15.03
CA ILE A 182 12.12 3.80 -15.33
C ILE A 182 11.31 5.10 -15.27
N GLY A 183 11.54 5.95 -14.28
CA GLY A 183 10.86 7.24 -14.12
C GLY A 183 11.03 8.15 -15.34
N LYS A 184 12.26 8.32 -15.84
CA LYS A 184 12.54 9.12 -17.05
C LYS A 184 11.84 8.56 -18.30
N LYS A 185 11.76 7.23 -18.44
CA LYS A 185 11.03 6.58 -19.54
C LYS A 185 9.51 6.73 -19.40
N ALA A 186 9.00 6.56 -18.20
CA ALA A 186 7.58 6.70 -17.88
C ALA A 186 7.09 8.13 -18.14
N LEU A 187 7.92 9.15 -17.83
CA LEU A 187 7.64 10.56 -18.13
C LEU A 187 7.29 10.78 -19.61
N LYS A 188 8.18 10.33 -20.50
CA LYS A 188 8.03 10.45 -21.96
C LYS A 188 6.83 9.66 -22.48
N LEU A 189 6.55 8.53 -21.86
CA LEU A 189 5.39 7.71 -22.21
C LEU A 189 4.08 8.44 -21.84
N PHE A 190 4.00 9.02 -20.64
CA PHE A 190 2.80 9.69 -20.16
C PHE A 190 2.50 11.01 -20.88
N GLU A 191 3.50 11.67 -21.46
CA GLU A 191 3.27 12.84 -22.35
C GLU A 191 2.38 12.52 -23.56
N HIS A 192 2.41 11.28 -24.05
CA HIS A 192 1.72 10.87 -25.27
C HIS A 192 0.43 10.08 -25.00
N ILE A 193 0.16 9.74 -23.74
CA ILE A 193 -1.01 8.94 -23.37
C ILE A 193 -2.16 9.85 -22.96
N ASN A 194 -3.32 9.61 -23.56
CA ASN A 194 -4.54 10.26 -23.10
C ASN A 194 -4.89 9.78 -21.68
N TYR A 195 -4.85 10.71 -20.72
CA TYR A 195 -5.02 10.43 -19.29
C TYR A 195 -6.33 9.69 -18.97
N THR A 196 -7.45 10.04 -19.62
CA THR A 196 -8.74 9.40 -19.34
C THR A 196 -8.79 7.97 -19.85
N HIS A 197 -8.21 7.69 -21.02
CA HIS A 197 -8.12 6.34 -21.58
C HIS A 197 -7.22 5.45 -20.72
N PHE A 198 -6.12 6.00 -20.20
CA PHE A 198 -5.25 5.30 -19.27
C PHE A 198 -5.98 4.91 -17.98
N LEU A 199 -6.62 5.87 -17.31
CA LEU A 199 -7.39 5.61 -16.09
C LEU A 199 -8.49 4.58 -16.32
N SER A 200 -9.23 4.69 -17.44
CA SER A 200 -10.28 3.75 -17.80
C SER A 200 -9.74 2.35 -18.06
N SER A 201 -8.58 2.23 -18.72
CA SER A 201 -7.90 0.96 -18.95
C SER A 201 -7.48 0.28 -17.63
N VAL A 202 -6.90 1.05 -16.70
CA VAL A 202 -6.53 0.52 -15.37
C VAL A 202 -7.78 0.09 -14.59
N LEU A 203 -8.88 0.84 -14.66
CA LEU A 203 -10.14 0.48 -14.00
C LEU A 203 -10.73 -0.82 -14.57
N ILE A 204 -10.71 -0.98 -15.90
CA ILE A 204 -11.14 -2.21 -16.58
C ILE A 204 -10.25 -3.38 -16.18
N LEU A 205 -8.94 -3.18 -16.11
CA LEU A 205 -7.99 -4.19 -15.65
C LEU A 205 -8.30 -4.63 -14.21
N LEU A 206 -8.53 -3.68 -13.29
CA LEU A 206 -8.91 -4.00 -11.91
C LEU A 206 -10.24 -4.76 -11.85
N LEU A 207 -11.26 -4.32 -12.60
CA LEU A 207 -12.54 -5.01 -12.67
C LEU A 207 -12.39 -6.45 -13.20
N SER A 208 -11.59 -6.63 -14.25
CA SER A 208 -11.26 -7.95 -14.81
C SER A 208 -10.58 -8.83 -13.79
N MET A 209 -9.55 -8.32 -13.08
CA MET A 209 -8.87 -9.05 -12.02
C MET A 209 -9.84 -9.46 -10.91
N VAL A 210 -10.74 -8.58 -10.49
CA VAL A 210 -11.76 -8.89 -9.49
C VAL A 210 -12.68 -10.01 -9.96
N ILE A 211 -13.21 -9.92 -11.18
CA ILE A 211 -14.10 -10.95 -11.72
C ILE A 211 -13.38 -12.29 -11.84
N LEU A 212 -12.15 -12.31 -12.37
CA LEU A 212 -11.39 -13.53 -12.63
C LEU A 212 -10.90 -14.23 -11.36
N PHE A 213 -10.51 -13.47 -10.34
CA PHE A 213 -9.89 -14.02 -9.12
C PHE A 213 -10.81 -14.03 -7.88
N THR A 214 -11.99 -13.42 -7.94
CA THR A 214 -12.95 -13.41 -6.81
C THR A 214 -14.41 -13.64 -7.21
N GLY A 215 -14.71 -13.65 -8.51
CA GLY A 215 -16.05 -13.93 -9.02
C GLY A 215 -17.07 -12.83 -8.72
N THR A 216 -18.35 -13.22 -8.70
CA THR A 216 -19.48 -12.30 -8.50
C THR A 216 -19.51 -11.69 -7.11
N THR A 217 -19.23 -12.48 -6.07
CA THR A 217 -19.15 -12.01 -4.68
C THR A 217 -18.09 -10.92 -4.53
N GLY A 218 -16.90 -11.14 -5.12
CA GLY A 218 -15.85 -10.12 -5.13
C GLY A 218 -16.24 -8.84 -5.86
N LEU A 219 -17.02 -8.94 -6.95
CA LEU A 219 -17.54 -7.77 -7.65
C LEU A 219 -18.49 -6.93 -6.77
N VAL A 220 -19.32 -7.57 -5.93
CA VAL A 220 -20.16 -6.86 -4.95
C VAL A 220 -19.32 -6.15 -3.90
N ILE A 221 -18.29 -6.81 -3.36
CA ILE A 221 -17.34 -6.19 -2.41
C ILE A 221 -16.63 -5.01 -3.07
N PHE A 222 -16.13 -5.16 -4.31
CA PHE A 222 -15.46 -4.10 -5.05
C PHE A 222 -16.39 -2.90 -5.30
N ALA A 223 -17.63 -3.16 -5.73
CA ALA A 223 -18.62 -2.12 -6.00
C ALA A 223 -19.01 -1.33 -4.73
N THR A 224 -19.11 -2.00 -3.58
CA THR A 224 -19.38 -1.35 -2.28
C THR A 224 -18.15 -0.65 -1.68
N ALA A 225 -16.96 -1.17 -1.95
CA ALA A 225 -15.69 -0.58 -1.53
C ALA A 225 -15.41 0.78 -2.20
N ILE A 226 -15.79 0.96 -3.47
CA ILE A 226 -15.57 2.22 -4.21
C ILE A 226 -16.14 3.45 -3.49
N PRO A 227 -17.45 3.55 -3.19
CA PRO A 227 -18.02 4.74 -2.56
C PRO A 227 -17.44 4.97 -1.16
N ILE A 228 -17.20 3.92 -0.38
CA ILE A 228 -16.54 4.02 0.94
C ILE A 228 -15.12 4.59 0.77
N GLY A 229 -14.39 4.12 -0.24
CA GLY A 229 -13.06 4.59 -0.59
C GLY A 229 -13.00 6.05 -1.04
N MET A 230 -14.10 6.59 -1.56
CA MET A 230 -14.23 7.99 -1.96
C MET A 230 -14.54 8.92 -0.77
N LEU A 231 -15.09 8.41 0.33
CA LEU A 231 -15.45 9.23 1.51
C LEU A 231 -14.31 10.11 2.06
N PRO A 232 -13.05 9.64 2.21
CA PRO A 232 -11.99 10.48 2.75
C PRO A 232 -11.74 11.74 1.93
N HIS A 233 -11.87 11.65 0.60
CA HIS A 233 -11.69 12.77 -0.31
C HIS A 233 -12.76 13.84 -0.10
N TYR A 234 -14.04 13.44 -0.06
CA TYR A 234 -15.15 14.38 0.10
C TYR A 234 -15.31 14.92 1.53
N LEU A 235 -14.90 14.14 2.53
CA LEU A 235 -14.99 14.54 3.95
C LEU A 235 -13.72 15.23 4.46
N GLY A 236 -12.70 15.43 3.60
CA GLY A 236 -11.46 16.11 3.97
C GLY A 236 -10.63 15.38 5.03
N VAL A 237 -10.74 14.04 5.11
CA VAL A 237 -9.97 13.21 6.06
C VAL A 237 -8.92 12.35 5.35
N ARG A 238 -7.91 11.89 6.08
CA ARG A 238 -6.84 11.07 5.50
C ARG A 238 -7.35 9.70 5.09
N LYS A 239 -6.91 9.22 3.91
CA LYS A 239 -7.21 7.85 3.42
C LYS A 239 -6.74 6.74 4.35
N SER A 240 -5.77 7.00 5.24
CA SER A 240 -5.30 6.05 6.24
C SER A 240 -6.42 5.53 7.14
N HIS A 241 -7.49 6.30 7.38
CA HIS A 241 -8.64 5.84 8.16
C HIS A 241 -9.39 4.68 7.49
N LEU A 242 -9.28 4.50 6.17
CA LEU A 242 -9.86 3.35 5.47
C LEU A 242 -9.23 2.02 5.90
N MET A 243 -8.01 2.02 6.47
CA MET A 243 -7.38 0.82 7.05
C MET A 243 -8.18 0.23 8.22
N GLY A 244 -9.23 0.89 8.69
CA GLY A 244 -10.27 0.27 9.52
C GLY A 244 -10.78 -1.05 8.96
N CYS A 245 -10.79 -1.23 7.62
CA CYS A 245 -11.17 -2.48 6.97
C CYS A 245 -10.33 -3.69 7.36
N ILE A 246 -9.11 -3.50 7.86
CA ILE A 246 -8.25 -4.57 8.38
C ILE A 246 -8.17 -4.47 9.90
N LEU A 247 -7.94 -3.26 10.43
CA LEU A 247 -7.72 -3.05 11.86
C LEU A 247 -8.93 -3.48 12.69
N LEU A 248 -10.16 -3.14 12.27
CA LEU A 248 -11.36 -3.47 13.04
C LEU A 248 -11.57 -5.00 13.09
N PRO A 249 -11.61 -5.76 11.97
CA PRO A 249 -11.68 -7.22 12.03
C PRO A 249 -10.58 -7.87 12.85
N VAL A 250 -9.32 -7.43 12.69
CA VAL A 250 -8.18 -8.00 13.43
C VAL A 250 -8.30 -7.73 14.93
N THR A 251 -8.68 -6.51 15.33
CA THR A 251 -8.89 -6.20 16.76
C THR A 251 -9.99 -7.03 17.38
N LEU A 252 -11.11 -7.24 16.67
CA LEU A 252 -12.20 -8.10 17.12
C LEU A 252 -11.73 -9.54 17.26
N TYR A 253 -11.04 -10.09 16.25
CA TYR A 253 -10.50 -11.44 16.28
C TYR A 253 -9.50 -11.67 17.42
N LEU A 254 -8.71 -10.66 17.80
CA LEU A 254 -7.77 -10.74 18.92
C LEU A 254 -8.45 -10.58 20.29
N LEU A 255 -9.62 -9.94 20.35
CA LEU A 255 -10.41 -9.73 21.57
C LEU A 255 -11.40 -10.87 21.82
N GLY A 256 -11.74 -11.70 20.82
CA GLY A 256 -12.65 -12.83 20.92
C GLY A 256 -12.66 -13.72 19.69
#